data_AF-A0A816FH14-F1
#
_entry.id   AF-A0A816FH14-F1
#
_cell.length_a   1.000
_cell.length_b   1.000
_cell.length_c   1.000
_cell.angle_alpha   90.00
_cell.angle_beta   90.00
_cell.angle_gamma   90.00
#
_symmetry.space_group_name_H-M   'P 1'
#
loop_
_entity.id
_entity.type
_entity.pdbx_description
1 polymer ?
#
loop_
_entity_poly.entity_id
_entity_poly.type
_entity_poly.pdbx_seq_one_letter_code
_entity_poly.pdbx_strand_id
1 'polypeptide(L)'
;MSNIEQPCFKIHSHPLAIGDNIIIIKELIEHGVDLSTLSPTYRQVPRLEGSFQLFSSNSRYLLVHQKPNLCFYDRELNIAKQILWKYGNIWDICWSSTLERFILFGKK
;
A
#
# COMPACT_ATOMS: atom_id res chain seq x y z
N MET A 1 4.12 -15.60 -41.05
CA MET A 1 3.69 -15.78 -39.65
C MET A 1 4.41 -14.75 -38.83
N SER A 2 3.70 -13.72 -38.37
CA SER A 2 4.28 -12.56 -37.69
C SER A 2 4.62 -12.93 -36.25
N ASN A 3 5.91 -12.95 -35.92
CA ASN A 3 6.38 -13.08 -34.54
C ASN A 3 6.01 -11.79 -33.80
N ILE A 4 4.99 -11.85 -32.95
CA ILE A 4 4.67 -10.76 -32.04
C ILE A 4 5.67 -10.87 -30.89
N GLU A 5 6.75 -10.11 -30.96
CA GLU A 5 7.63 -9.90 -29.82
C GLU A 5 6.81 -9.33 -28.67
N GLN A 6 6.50 -10.15 -27.67
CA GLN A 6 5.88 -9.65 -26.44
C GLN A 6 6.94 -8.80 -25.72
N PRO A 7 6.68 -7.51 -25.45
CA PRO A 7 7.59 -6.71 -24.66
C PRO A 7 7.67 -7.29 -23.24
N CYS A 8 8.71 -8.07 -22.99
CA CYS A 8 9.05 -8.56 -21.66
C CYS A 8 9.77 -7.44 -20.92
N PHE A 9 9.12 -6.86 -19.92
CA PHE A 9 9.76 -5.93 -19.01
C PHE A 9 10.04 -6.65 -17.69
N LYS A 10 11.31 -6.64 -17.30
CA LYS A 10 11.76 -7.23 -16.04
C LYS A 10 11.43 -6.28 -14.90
N ILE A 11 10.38 -6.61 -14.15
CA ILE A 11 10.02 -5.85 -12.95
C ILE A 11 10.93 -6.31 -11.83
N HIS A 12 11.85 -5.43 -11.42
CA HIS A 12 12.58 -5.61 -10.18
C HIS A 12 11.72 -5.08 -9.02
N SER A 13 10.80 -5.92 -8.52
CA SER A 13 10.07 -5.62 -7.30
C SER A 13 10.99 -5.90 -6.10
N HIS A 14 11.59 -4.85 -5.57
CA HIS A 14 12.14 -4.91 -4.23
C HIS A 14 11.00 -4.54 -3.28
N PRO A 15 10.77 -5.29 -2.19
CA PRO A 15 9.94 -4.83 -1.10
C PRO A 15 10.39 -3.43 -0.74
N LEU A 16 9.43 -2.54 -0.61
CA LEU A 16 9.71 -1.14 -0.41
C LEU A 16 10.52 -0.93 0.89
N ALA A 17 11.76 -0.48 0.76
CA ALA A 17 12.51 0.10 1.86
C ALA A 17 12.02 1.55 2.13
N ILE A 18 10.85 1.68 2.76
CA ILE A 18 10.74 2.67 3.85
C ILE A 18 11.47 2.01 5.00
N GLY A 19 12.60 2.59 5.43
CA GLY A 19 13.58 1.95 6.30
C GLY A 19 13.00 0.94 7.30
N ASP A 20 13.31 -0.34 7.07
CA ASP A 20 13.41 -1.45 8.01
C ASP A 20 12.30 -1.73 9.03
N ASN A 21 11.16 -1.02 9.06
CA ASN A 21 10.28 -1.03 10.24
C ASN A 21 8.77 -1.14 9.94
N ILE A 22 8.35 -1.67 8.78
CA ILE A 22 6.93 -2.01 8.59
C ILE A 22 6.66 -3.33 9.29
N ILE A 23 6.10 -3.27 10.49
CA ILE A 23 5.64 -4.44 11.23
C ILE A 23 4.16 -4.67 10.90
N ILE A 24 3.88 -5.74 10.16
CA ILE A 24 2.50 -6.20 9.96
C ILE A 24 2.19 -7.22 11.05
N ILE A 25 1.41 -6.80 12.04
CA ILE A 25 0.90 -7.71 13.06
C ILE A 25 -0.34 -8.39 12.48
N LYS A 26 -0.20 -9.62 12.02
CA LYS A 26 -1.32 -10.49 11.64
C LYS A 26 -1.73 -11.25 12.89
N GLU A 27 -2.98 -11.10 13.30
CA GLU A 27 -3.54 -11.80 14.45
C GLU A 27 -3.53 -13.31 14.15
N LEU A 28 -2.53 -14.03 14.67
CA LEU A 28 -2.57 -15.49 14.74
C LEU A 28 -3.40 -15.85 15.97
N ILE A 29 -4.65 -16.18 15.69
CA ILE A 29 -5.62 -16.75 16.61
C ILE A 29 -5.03 -18.07 17.11
N GLU A 30 -4.31 -18.02 18.23
CA GLU A 30 -4.11 -19.14 19.15
C GLU A 30 -3.55 -18.65 20.50
N HIS A 31 -2.71 -17.60 20.51
CA HIS A 31 -2.14 -17.02 21.75
C HIS A 31 -2.13 -15.48 21.80
N GLY A 32 -3.25 -14.87 21.40
CA GLY A 32 -3.60 -13.44 21.51
C GLY A 32 -2.55 -12.51 22.11
N VAL A 33 -1.77 -11.86 21.24
CA VAL A 33 -0.90 -10.75 21.65
C VAL A 33 -1.80 -9.57 22.04
N ASP A 34 -1.88 -9.28 23.33
CA ASP A 34 -2.61 -8.12 23.84
C ASP A 34 -1.84 -6.83 23.56
N LEU A 35 -2.17 -6.19 22.44
CA LEU A 35 -1.58 -4.92 22.03
C LEU A 35 -2.06 -3.73 22.89
N SER A 36 -3.02 -3.91 23.80
CA SER A 36 -3.43 -2.86 24.74
C SER A 36 -2.31 -2.47 25.72
N THR A 37 -1.32 -3.34 25.87
CA THR A 37 -0.12 -3.11 26.69
C THR A 37 0.91 -2.19 26.01
N LEU A 38 0.79 -1.96 24.70
CA LEU A 38 1.67 -1.03 24.01
C LEU A 38 1.35 0.40 24.41
N SER A 39 2.39 1.24 24.50
CA SER A 39 2.20 2.67 24.70
C SER A 39 1.24 3.22 23.65
N PRO A 40 0.37 4.19 24.03
CA PRO A 40 -0.64 4.71 23.14
C PRO A 40 0.00 5.16 21.82
N THR A 41 -0.53 4.62 20.72
CA THR A 41 -0.07 4.98 19.39
C THR A 41 -0.25 6.48 19.19
N TYR A 42 0.79 7.18 18.72
CA TYR A 42 0.74 8.63 18.50
C TYR A 42 -0.36 9.04 17.50
N ARG A 43 -0.67 8.16 16.53
CA ARG A 43 -1.73 8.39 15.56
C ARG A 43 -2.22 7.08 14.95
N GLN A 44 -3.52 6.98 14.73
CA GLN A 44 -4.15 5.82 14.12
C GLN A 44 -4.92 6.25 12.87
N VAL A 45 -4.83 5.43 11.82
CA VAL A 45 -5.66 5.57 10.62
C VAL A 45 -6.59 4.37 10.58
N PRO A 46 -7.89 4.55 10.90
CA PRO A 46 -8.82 3.44 10.89
C PRO A 46 -8.98 2.90 9.48
N ARG A 47 -9.02 1.57 9.36
CA ARG A 47 -9.34 0.91 8.10
C ARG A 47 -10.86 1.01 7.88
N LEU A 48 -11.25 1.61 6.76
CA LEU A 48 -12.65 1.63 6.35
C LEU A 48 -13.11 0.24 5.88
N GLU A 49 -14.36 -0.09 6.16
CA GLU A 49 -14.97 -1.34 5.71
C GLU A 49 -14.83 -1.52 4.19
N GLY A 50 -14.51 -2.73 3.75
CA GLY A 50 -14.27 -3.04 2.33
C GLY A 50 -12.96 -2.51 1.74
N SER A 51 -12.11 -1.82 2.52
CA SER A 51 -10.75 -1.47 2.11
C SER A 51 -9.83 -2.69 2.22
N PHE A 52 -8.91 -2.91 1.27
CA PHE A 52 -7.89 -3.96 1.42
C PHE A 52 -6.71 -3.46 2.25
N GLN A 53 -5.93 -4.38 2.85
CA GLN A 53 -4.65 -4.05 3.51
C GLN A 53 -3.57 -3.78 2.45
N LEU A 54 -3.82 -2.82 1.56
CA LEU A 54 -2.93 -2.46 0.48
C LEU A 54 -2.40 -1.06 0.72
N PHE A 55 -1.09 -1.00 0.90
CA PHE A 55 -0.36 0.24 1.01
C PHE A 55 1.03 0.07 0.42
N SER A 56 1.55 1.17 -0.09
CA SER A 56 2.95 1.32 -0.48
C SER A 56 3.33 2.73 -0.18
N SER A 57 4.62 3.02 -0.22
CA SER A 57 5.12 4.33 0.15
C SER A 57 6.25 4.76 -0.77
N ASN A 58 6.67 6.00 -0.64
CA ASN A 58 7.93 6.51 -1.14
C ASN A 58 8.57 7.41 -0.08
N SER A 59 9.55 8.23 -0.46
CA SER A 59 10.24 9.14 0.45
C SER A 59 9.36 10.26 1.03
N ARG A 60 8.16 10.49 0.47
CA ARG A 60 7.27 11.61 0.81
C ARG A 60 5.91 11.17 1.31
N TYR A 61 5.36 10.11 0.74
CA TYR A 61 3.97 9.71 0.94
C TYR A 61 3.84 8.22 1.22
N LEU A 62 2.87 7.88 2.06
CA LEU A 62 2.27 6.56 2.16
C LEU A 62 0.96 6.57 1.36
N LEU A 63 0.90 5.78 0.30
CA LEU A 63 -0.32 5.53 -0.45
C LEU A 63 -1.07 4.35 0.19
N VAL A 64 -2.31 4.60 0.62
CA VAL A 64 -3.18 3.59 1.21
C VAL A 64 -4.47 3.51 0.40
N HIS A 65 -4.94 2.31 0.13
CA HIS A 65 -6.28 2.10 -0.42
C HIS A 65 -7.32 2.17 0.70
N GLN A 66 -8.17 3.20 0.67
CA GLN A 66 -9.32 3.37 1.54
C GLN A 66 -10.59 3.47 0.70
N LYS A 67 -11.27 2.34 0.47
CA LYS A 67 -12.35 2.25 -0.50
C LYS A 67 -13.40 3.36 -0.28
N PRO A 68 -13.79 4.12 -1.33
CA PRO A 68 -13.44 3.96 -2.75
C PRO A 68 -12.22 4.78 -3.21
N ASN A 69 -11.46 5.36 -2.29
CA ASN A 69 -10.38 6.28 -2.55
C ASN A 69 -8.98 5.64 -2.43
N LEU A 70 -8.06 6.25 -3.14
CA LEU A 70 -6.62 6.16 -2.91
C LEU A 70 -6.19 7.40 -2.14
N CYS A 71 -5.69 7.19 -0.93
CA CYS A 71 -5.30 8.25 -0.01
C CYS A 71 -3.79 8.30 0.12
N PHE A 72 -3.22 9.48 -0.14
CA PHE A 72 -1.82 9.80 0.12
C PHE A 72 -1.74 10.43 1.50
N TYR A 73 -1.01 9.77 2.38
CA TYR A 73 -0.67 10.26 3.71
C TYR A 73 0.75 10.85 3.68
N ASP A 74 0.94 11.98 4.34
CA ASP A 74 2.29 12.51 4.60
C ASP A 74 3.00 11.74 5.73
N ARG A 75 4.19 12.20 6.11
CA ARG A 75 5.01 11.60 7.18
C ARG A 75 4.37 11.69 8.57
N GLU A 76 3.46 12.63 8.75
CA GLU A 76 2.71 12.79 9.99
C GLU A 76 1.40 11.99 9.95
N LEU A 77 1.09 11.27 8.86
CA LEU A 77 -0.19 10.60 8.61
C LEU A 77 -1.38 11.57 8.49
N ASN A 78 -1.16 12.81 8.04
CA ASN A 78 -2.24 13.65 7.52
C ASN A 78 -2.53 13.26 6.07
N ILE A 79 -3.79 13.40 5.65
CA ILE A 79 -4.17 13.16 4.26
C ILE A 79 -3.69 14.34 3.40
N ALA A 80 -2.64 14.12 2.61
CA ALA A 80 -2.12 15.08 1.65
C ALA A 80 -2.95 15.14 0.36
N LYS A 81 -3.51 14.00 -0.07
CA LYS A 81 -4.33 13.91 -1.28
C LYS A 81 -5.27 12.71 -1.24
N GLN A 82 -6.48 12.86 -1.77
CA GLN A 82 -7.41 11.75 -2.02
C GLN A 82 -7.79 11.70 -3.50
N ILE A 83 -7.86 10.49 -4.04
CA ILE A 83 -8.26 10.25 -5.44
C ILE A 83 -9.31 9.17 -5.45
N LEU A 84 -10.48 9.45 -6.04
CA LEU A 84 -11.52 8.45 -6.24
C LEU A 84 -11.05 7.38 -7.24
N TRP A 85 -11.01 6.12 -6.81
CA TRP A 85 -10.64 4.99 -7.65
C TRP A 85 -11.87 4.33 -8.28
N LYS A 86 -11.94 4.37 -9.60
CA LYS A 86 -13.10 3.88 -10.37
C LYS A 86 -12.80 2.65 -11.23
N TYR A 87 -11.56 2.16 -11.22
CA TYR A 87 -11.06 1.20 -12.22
C TYR A 87 -11.06 -0.26 -11.75
N GLY A 88 -11.98 -0.61 -10.83
CA GLY A 88 -12.15 -1.96 -10.32
C GLY A 88 -11.37 -2.24 -9.03
N ASN A 89 -11.04 -3.51 -8.79
CA ASN A 89 -10.34 -3.92 -7.57
C ASN A 89 -8.83 -3.78 -7.74
N ILE A 90 -8.18 -3.29 -6.68
CA ILE A 90 -6.72 -3.26 -6.56
C ILE A 90 -6.31 -4.48 -5.75
N TRP A 91 -5.37 -5.25 -6.27
CA TRP A 91 -4.81 -6.45 -5.65
C TRP A 91 -3.47 -6.19 -5.00
N ASP A 92 -2.70 -5.25 -5.56
CA ASP A 92 -1.41 -4.87 -5.02
C ASP A 92 -1.04 -3.43 -5.39
N ILE A 93 -0.20 -2.81 -4.58
CA ILE A 93 0.31 -1.46 -4.76
C ILE A 93 1.81 -1.49 -4.47
N CYS A 94 2.62 -0.92 -5.36
CA CYS A 94 4.03 -0.72 -5.10
C CYS A 94 4.51 0.66 -5.56
N TRP A 95 5.71 1.03 -5.17
CA TRP A 95 6.41 2.20 -5.69
C TRP A 95 7.56 1.74 -6.60
N SER A 96 7.65 2.33 -7.78
CA SER A 96 8.82 2.18 -8.65
C SER A 96 9.69 3.41 -8.53
N SER A 97 10.91 3.23 -8.02
CA SER A 97 11.94 4.29 -8.04
C SER A 97 12.36 4.64 -9.46
N THR A 98 12.40 3.66 -10.37
CA THR A 98 12.74 3.88 -11.78
C THR A 98 11.73 4.77 -12.51
N LEU A 99 10.43 4.59 -12.24
CA LEU A 99 9.37 5.36 -12.90
C LEU A 99 8.89 6.57 -12.08
N GLU A 100 9.45 6.74 -10.88
CA GLU A 100 9.04 7.72 -9.87
C GLU A 100 7.53 7.80 -9.67
N ARG A 101 6.88 6.63 -9.59
CA ARG A 101 5.42 6.56 -9.42
C ARG A 101 4.97 5.33 -8.65
N PHE A 102 3.80 5.46 -8.06
CA PHE A 102 3.04 4.32 -7.55
C PHE A 102 2.47 3.52 -8.72
N ILE A 103 2.63 2.21 -8.65
CA ILE A 103 2.06 1.25 -9.59
C ILE A 103 0.97 0.50 -8.86
N LEU A 104 -0.20 0.42 -9.48
CA LEU A 104 -1.34 -0.31 -8.96
C LEU A 104 -1.58 -1.52 -9.85
N PHE A 105 -1.64 -2.71 -9.23
CA PHE A 105 -2.03 -3.93 -9.89
C PHE A 105 -3.49 -4.19 -9.58
N GLY A 106 -4.31 -4.28 -10.62
CA GLY A 106 -5.75 -4.42 -10.46
C GLY A 106 -6.38 -5.22 -11.59
N LYS A 107 -7.62 -5.65 -11.38
CA LYS A 107 -8.47 -6.24 -12.41
C LYS A 107 -9.64 -5.31 -12.66
N LYS A 108 -9.86 -4.98 -13.94
CA LYS A 108 -11.04 -4.24 -14.40
C LYS A 108 -12.30 -5.09 -14.28
#